data_AF-A0A3D1X5J5-F1
#
_entry.id   AF-A0A3D1X5J5-F1
#
_cell.length_a   1.000
_cell.length_b   1.000
_cell.length_c   1.000
_cell.angle_alpha   90.00
_cell.angle_beta   90.00
_cell.angle_gamma   90.00
#
_symmetry.space_group_name_H-M   'P 1'
#
loop_
_entity.id
_entity.type
_entity.pdbx_description
1 polymer ?
#
loop_
_entity_poly.entity_id
_entity_poly.type
_entity_poly.pdbx_seq_one_letter_code
_entity_poly.pdbx_strand_id
1 'polypeptide(L)'
;MFAGIGGFRSGLTRAGGFRCVGHCEIDKYANASYQAIYEPGKEERYYPDATQIDPADLPDFDLLCGGFPCQAFSNAGRRRGFADARGTLFFEIARLAQAKRPAYLLLENV
;
A
#
# COMPACT_ATOMS: atom_id res chain seq x y z
N MET A 1 0.98 -1.25 -0.75
CA MET A 1 0.12 -0.05 -0.82
C MET A 1 0.52 0.92 0.26
N PHE A 2 0.31 2.23 0.03
CA PHE A 2 0.71 3.29 0.96
C PHE A 2 2.19 3.14 1.36
N ALA A 3 3.04 3.13 0.34
CA ALA A 3 4.42 2.67 0.47
C ALA A 3 5.27 3.60 1.35
N GLY A 4 4.92 4.89 1.43
CA GLY A 4 5.76 5.93 2.00
C GLY A 4 7.16 5.85 1.39
N ILE A 5 8.17 5.87 2.26
CA ILE A 5 9.58 5.66 1.88
C ILE A 5 9.99 4.18 1.79
N GLY A 6 9.03 3.26 1.86
CA GLY A 6 9.24 1.82 1.65
C GLY A 6 9.61 1.01 2.89
N GLY A 7 9.09 1.37 4.07
CA GLY A 7 9.37 0.63 5.32
C GLY A 7 9.10 -0.88 5.22
N PHE A 8 7.93 -1.26 4.70
CA PHE A 8 7.59 -2.67 4.43
C PHE A 8 8.59 -3.34 3.50
N ARG A 9 8.96 -2.67 2.40
CA ARG A 9 9.93 -3.21 1.46
C ARG A 9 11.27 -3.46 2.13
N SER A 10 11.80 -2.47 2.86
CA SER A 10 13.05 -2.61 3.61
C SER A 10 13.00 -3.79 4.59
N GLY A 11 11.91 -3.95 5.33
CA GLY A 11 11.72 -5.07 6.26
C GLY A 11 11.71 -6.43 5.56
N LEU A 12 10.94 -6.56 4.48
CA LEU A 12 10.83 -7.81 3.72
C LEU A 12 12.12 -8.16 2.97
N THR A 13 12.82 -7.17 2.41
CA THR A 13 14.14 -7.38 1.81
C THR A 13 15.13 -7.93 2.84
N ARG A 14 15.12 -7.41 4.08
CA ARG A 14 15.98 -7.89 5.17
C ARG A 14 15.59 -9.28 5.67
N ALA A 15 14.30 -9.59 5.72
CA ALA A 15 13.83 -10.93 6.06
C ALA A 15 14.27 -11.97 5.02
N GLY A 16 14.44 -11.55 3.76
CA GLY A 16 14.88 -12.40 2.65
C GLY A 16 13.73 -13.19 2.02
N GLY A 17 13.90 -13.60 0.77
CA GLY A 17 12.91 -14.40 0.04
C GLY A 17 11.74 -13.63 -0.57
N PHE A 18 11.69 -12.30 -0.41
CA PHE A 18 10.66 -11.44 -0.98
C PHE A 18 11.19 -10.58 -2.13
N ARG A 19 10.38 -10.42 -3.17
CA ARG A 19 10.59 -9.47 -4.26
C ARG A 19 9.41 -8.50 -4.32
N CYS A 20 9.69 -7.21 -4.33
CA CYS A 20 8.65 -6.21 -4.57
C CYS A 20 8.32 -6.16 -6.06
N VAL A 21 7.05 -6.37 -6.42
CA VAL A 21 6.56 -6.34 -7.81
C VAL A 21 5.66 -5.12 -8.09
N GLY A 22 5.34 -4.36 -7.05
CA GLY A 22 4.65 -3.08 -7.22
C GLY A 22 4.50 -2.31 -5.93
N HIS A 23 4.42 -0.99 -6.06
CA HIS A 23 4.22 -0.06 -4.96
C HIS A 23 3.21 1.02 -5.33
N CYS A 24 2.50 1.53 -4.32
CA CYS A 24 1.53 2.61 -4.50
C CYS A 24 1.78 3.69 -3.46
N GLU A 25 1.96 4.93 -3.91
CA GLU A 25 2.20 6.09 -3.07
C GLU A 25 1.69 7.35 -3.77
N ILE A 26 0.90 8.16 -3.05
CA ILE A 26 0.27 9.38 -3.57
C ILE A 26 1.09 10.63 -3.28
N ASP A 27 1.86 10.62 -2.19
CA ASP A 27 2.76 11.72 -1.87
C ASP A 27 4.00 11.65 -2.77
N LYS A 28 4.12 12.63 -3.66
CA LYS A 28 5.21 12.71 -4.64
C LYS A 28 6.59 12.78 -4.00
N TYR A 29 6.73 13.34 -2.80
CA TYR A 29 8.02 13.46 -2.12
C TYR A 29 8.42 12.13 -1.48
N ALA A 30 7.46 11.43 -0.86
CA ALA A 30 7.66 10.07 -0.35
C ALA A 30 8.02 9.11 -1.48
N ASN A 31 7.31 9.17 -2.62
CA ASN A 31 7.65 8.35 -3.78
C ASN A 31 9.02 8.74 -4.37
N ALA A 32 9.39 10.01 -4.40
CA ALA A 32 10.73 10.42 -4.84
C ALA A 32 11.83 9.82 -3.94
N SER A 33 11.64 9.83 -2.62
CA SER A 33 12.55 9.13 -1.70
C SER A 33 12.56 7.62 -1.93
N TYR A 34 11.39 6.99 -2.12
CA TYR A 34 11.30 5.56 -2.44
C TYR A 34 12.09 5.22 -3.71
N GLN A 35 11.92 5.98 -4.78
CA GLN A 35 12.63 5.78 -6.04
C GLN A 35 14.15 5.95 -5.88
N ALA A 36 14.60 6.93 -5.09
CA ALA A 36 16.02 7.14 -4.82
C ALA A 36 16.65 6.03 -3.97
N ILE A 37 15.88 5.38 -3.09
CA ILE A 37 16.38 4.30 -2.21
C ILE A 37 16.45 2.96 -2.95
N TYR A 38 15.44 2.65 -3.78
CA TYR A 38 15.29 1.31 -4.35
C TYR A 38 15.54 1.22 -5.85
N GLU A 39 15.60 2.36 -6.56
CA GLU A 39 15.79 2.44 -8.02
C GLU A 39 14.93 1.40 -8.77
N PRO A 40 13.59 1.42 -8.58
CA PRO A 40 12.72 0.36 -9.09
C PRO A 40 12.81 0.25 -10.61
N GLY A 41 13.15 -0.95 -11.09
CA GLY A 41 13.19 -1.27 -12.51
C GLY A 41 11.80 -1.56 -13.09
N LYS A 42 11.75 -1.98 -14.36
CA LYS A 42 10.50 -2.31 -15.07
C LYS A 42 9.68 -3.44 -14.44
N GLU A 43 10.32 -4.26 -13.61
CA GLU A 43 9.72 -5.38 -12.88
C GLU A 43 8.82 -4.94 -11.72
N GLU A 44 8.89 -3.67 -11.32
CA GLU A 44 8.11 -3.10 -10.23
C GLU A 44 7.19 -2.01 -10.74
N ARG A 45 5.88 -2.25 -10.64
CA ARG A 45 4.89 -1.31 -11.13
C ARG A 45 4.56 -0.25 -10.08
N TYR A 46 4.64 1.02 -10.48
CA TYR A 46 4.26 2.16 -9.65
C TYR A 46 2.80 2.57 -9.89
N TYR A 47 2.06 2.80 -8.81
CA TYR A 47 0.70 3.34 -8.84
C TYR A 47 0.61 4.65 -8.02
N PRO A 48 0.22 5.77 -8.64
CA PRO A 48 0.18 7.06 -7.94
C PRO A 48 -1.06 7.25 -7.04
N ASP A 49 -2.11 6.44 -7.21
CA ASP A 49 -3.34 6.57 -6.44
C ASP A 49 -3.98 5.20 -6.23
N ALA A 50 -4.17 4.80 -4.97
CA ALA A 50 -4.77 3.52 -4.61
C ALA A 50 -6.21 3.37 -5.09
N THR A 51 -6.97 4.47 -5.16
CA THR A 51 -8.38 4.48 -5.55
C THR A 51 -8.60 4.22 -7.04
N GLN A 52 -7.54 4.40 -7.85
CA GLN A 52 -7.58 4.26 -9.30
C GLN A 52 -6.95 2.95 -9.79
N ILE A 53 -6.47 2.08 -8.89
CA ILE A 53 -5.86 0.82 -9.27
C ILE A 53 -6.94 -0.12 -9.84
N ASP A 54 -6.79 -0.48 -11.11
CA ASP A 54 -7.52 -1.60 -11.70
C ASP A 54 -6.88 -2.92 -11.23
N PRO A 55 -7.63 -3.82 -10.56
CA PRO A 55 -7.10 -5.11 -10.16
C PRO A 55 -6.58 -5.96 -11.33
N ALA A 56 -7.11 -5.76 -12.54
CA ALA A 56 -6.66 -6.46 -13.74
C ALA A 56 -5.25 -6.04 -14.20
N ASP A 57 -4.83 -4.82 -13.85
CA ASP A 57 -3.49 -4.30 -14.13
C ASP A 57 -2.47 -4.67 -13.03
N LEU A 58 -2.91 -5.24 -11.91
CA LEU A 58 -1.97 -5.67 -10.87
C LEU A 58 -1.18 -6.91 -11.33
N PRO A 59 0.16 -6.93 -11.18
CA PRO A 59 0.94 -8.15 -11.34
C PRO A 59 0.47 -9.21 -10.33
N ASP A 60 0.85 -10.47 -10.54
CA ASP A 60 0.59 -11.50 -9.55
C ASP A 60 1.51 -11.33 -8.34
N PHE A 61 0.93 -11.51 -7.14
CA PHE A 61 1.63 -11.38 -5.86
C PHE A 61 0.98 -12.27 -4.80
N ASP A 62 1.79 -12.75 -3.87
CA ASP A 62 1.34 -13.62 -2.76
C ASP A 62 1.06 -12.84 -1.47
N LEU A 63 1.66 -11.65 -1.34
CA LEU A 63 1.61 -10.82 -0.14
C LEU A 63 1.22 -9.38 -0.51
N LEU A 64 0.13 -8.89 0.09
CA LEU A 64 -0.23 -7.46 0.05
C LEU A 64 0.16 -6.80 1.38
N CYS A 65 1.04 -5.79 1.30
CA CYS A 65 1.36 -4.93 2.44
C CYS A 65 0.60 -3.59 2.36
N GLY A 66 0.15 -3.06 3.49
CA GLY A 66 -0.53 -1.76 3.54
C GLY A 66 -0.42 -1.07 4.89
N GLY A 67 0.16 0.13 4.92
CA GLY A 67 0.14 1.04 6.06
C GLY A 67 -0.86 2.16 5.81
N PHE A 68 -2.12 1.97 6.19
CA PHE A 68 -3.20 2.88 5.81
C PHE A 68 -3.50 3.91 6.91
N PRO A 69 -3.88 5.16 6.57
CA PRO A 69 -4.03 6.22 7.57
C PRO A 69 -5.21 6.00 8.53
N CYS A 70 -4.94 6.03 9.84
CA CYS A 70 -5.92 5.84 10.94
C CYS A 70 -6.87 7.01 11.21
N GLN A 71 -6.79 8.12 10.46
CA GLN A 71 -7.41 9.38 10.91
C GLN A 71 -8.94 9.32 11.04
N ALA A 72 -9.60 8.31 10.47
CA ALA A 72 -11.02 8.04 10.64
C ALA A 72 -11.37 7.13 11.84
N PHE A 73 -10.38 6.41 12.39
CA PHE A 73 -10.56 5.41 13.46
C PHE A 73 -9.92 5.80 14.79
N SER A 74 -9.09 6.86 14.84
CA SER A 74 -8.48 7.33 16.10
C SER A 74 -9.45 8.16 16.96
N ASN A 75 -9.36 7.99 18.28
CA ASN A 75 -10.22 8.63 19.30
C ASN A 75 -10.20 10.17 19.30
N ALA A 76 -9.25 10.81 18.62
CA ALA A 76 -9.10 12.27 18.56
C ALA A 76 -9.94 12.93 17.44
N GLY A 77 -10.49 12.14 16.50
CA GLY A 77 -11.19 12.65 15.32
C GLY A 77 -12.67 12.25 15.25
N ARG A 78 -13.55 12.96 15.96
CA ARG A 78 -15.02 13.04 15.76
C ARG A 78 -15.83 11.76 15.39
N ARG A 79 -15.32 10.53 15.59
CA ARG A 79 -16.00 9.24 15.37
C ARG A 79 -16.86 9.20 14.10
N ARG A 80 -16.38 9.76 12.98
CA ARG A 80 -17.11 9.67 11.71
C ARG A 80 -16.87 8.34 10.99
N GLY A 81 -15.90 7.53 11.43
CA GLY A 81 -15.67 6.18 10.92
C GLY A 81 -15.66 6.15 9.39
N PHE A 82 -16.51 5.30 8.81
CA PHE A 82 -16.64 5.09 7.36
C PHE A 82 -17.16 6.28 6.54
N ALA A 83 -17.53 7.40 7.17
CA ALA A 83 -17.99 8.61 6.48
C ALA A 83 -16.86 9.63 6.17
N ASP A 84 -15.61 9.35 6.56
CA ASP A 84 -14.44 10.15 6.18
C ASP A 84 -13.76 9.52 4.96
N ALA A 85 -13.45 10.33 3.93
CA ALA A 85 -12.79 9.91 2.69
C ALA A 85 -11.38 9.30 2.89
N ARG A 86 -10.82 9.36 4.10
CA ARG A 86 -9.57 8.66 4.47
C ARG A 86 -9.82 7.30 5.13
N GLY A 87 -10.99 7.13 5.77
CA GLY A 87 -11.46 5.84 6.29
C GLY A 87 -11.85 4.86 5.18
N THR A 88 -11.97 5.33 3.94
CA THR A 88 -12.23 4.51 2.76
C THR A 88 -11.00 3.84 2.19
N LEU A 89 -9.78 4.26 2.57
CA LEU A 89 -8.55 3.69 2.02
C LEU A 89 -8.29 2.23 2.46
N PHE A 90 -8.84 1.83 3.62
CA PHE A 90 -8.91 0.42 3.98
C PHE A 90 -9.77 -0.39 2.99
N PHE A 91 -10.86 0.19 2.48
CA PHE A 91 -11.69 -0.48 1.48
C PHE A 91 -10.98 -0.65 0.14
N GLU A 92 -10.03 0.22 -0.20
CA GLU A 92 -9.18 -0.01 -1.39
C GLU A 92 -8.29 -1.24 -1.21
N ILE A 93 -7.70 -1.43 -0.02
CA ILE A 93 -6.96 -2.66 0.31
C ILE A 93 -7.90 -3.88 0.18
N ALA A 94 -9.09 -3.81 0.79
CA ALA A 94 -10.06 -4.90 0.77
C ALA A 94 -10.54 -5.21 -0.66
N ARG A 95 -10.79 -4.19 -1.49
CA ARG A 95 -11.20 -4.32 -2.90
C ARG A 95 -10.13 -5.05 -3.71
N LEU A 96 -8.87 -4.66 -3.58
CA LEU A 96 -7.76 -5.31 -4.29
C LEU A 96 -7.51 -6.73 -3.77
N ALA A 97 -7.58 -6.95 -2.45
CA ALA A 97 -7.44 -8.27 -1.84
C ALA A 97 -8.56 -9.23 -2.26
N GLN A 98 -9.80 -8.76 -2.37
CA GLN A 98 -10.93 -9.56 -2.84
C GLN A 98 -10.75 -9.98 -4.30
N ALA A 99 -10.24 -9.09 -5.14
CA ALA A 99 -10.01 -9.36 -6.56
C ALA A 99 -8.81 -10.30 -6.80
N LYS A 100 -7.65 -10.02 -6.18
CA LYS A 100 -6.41 -10.78 -6.41
C LYS A 100 -6.26 -12.01 -5.52
N ARG A 101 -6.95 -12.06 -4.37
CA ARG A 101 -6.91 -13.14 -3.37
C ARG A 101 -5.47 -13.58 -3.04
N PRO A 102 -4.60 -12.67 -2.59
CA PRO A 102 -3.25 -13.04 -2.17
C PRO A 102 -3.30 -14.04 -1.01
N ALA A 103 -2.27 -14.87 -0.88
CA ALA A 103 -2.15 -15.81 0.23
C ALA A 103 -2.04 -15.11 1.59
N TYR A 104 -1.45 -13.91 1.62
CA TYR A 104 -1.17 -13.18 2.85
C TYR A 104 -1.50 -11.69 2.73
N LEU A 105 -1.97 -11.12 3.85
CA LEU A 105 -2.12 -9.69 4.05
C LEU A 105 -1.27 -9.29 5.26
N LEU A 106 -0.43 -8.27 5.11
CA LEU A 106 0.34 -7.67 6.22
C LEU A 106 -0.03 -6.20 6.31
N LEU A 107 -0.91 -5.88 7.26
CA LEU A 107 -1.47 -4.55 7.41
C LEU A 107 -0.98 -3.93 8.72
N GLU A 108 -0.56 -2.67 8.65
CA GLU A 108 -0.15 -1.88 9.80
C GLU A 108 -1.04 -0.65 9.91
N ASN A 109 -1.33 -0.28 11.15
CA ASN A 109 -2.11 0.89 11.52
C ASN A 109 -1.75 1.28 12.97
N VAL A 110 -1.98 2.55 13.33
CA VAL A 110 -1.71 3.14 14.66
C VAL A 110 -2.93 3.11 15.59
#